data_AF-A0A2G9ZRD5-F1
#
_entry.id   AF-A0A2G9ZRD5-F1
#
_cell.length_a   1.000
_cell.length_b   1.000
_cell.length_c   1.000
_cell.angle_alpha   90.00
_cell.angle_beta   90.00
_cell.angle_gamma   90.00
#
_symmetry.space_group_name_H-M   'P 1'
#
loop_
_entity.id
_entity.type
_entity.pdbx_description
1 polymer ?
#
loop_
_entity_poly.entity_id
_entity_poly.type
_entity_poly.pdbx_seq_one_letter_code
_entity_poly.pdbx_strand_id
1 'polypeptide(L)'
;MKSWIAFWNILVKDMRTYYLKPPNISWGLIFPLAWTGMFFIKSGSGLGSIPTLLPGVVAISILFGTTSLLAVTVTFEKKNRSFERLLLAPLPLEILMLAKTSGAVLFGVANAFVPVAMAAWIMDLSPIAWRLFIPAVFLISIAST
;
A
#
# COMPACT_ATOMS: atom_id res chain seq x y z
N MET A 1 14.18 -23.64 12.62
CA MET A 1 14.36 -22.17 12.53
C MET A 1 13.18 -21.50 13.22
N LYS A 2 13.37 -20.42 14.00
CA LYS A 2 12.21 -19.71 14.55
C LYS A 2 11.43 -19.07 13.39
N SER A 3 10.21 -19.53 13.15
CA SER A 3 9.25 -19.06 12.14
C SER A 3 9.24 -17.54 11.92
N TRP A 4 9.33 -16.79 13.02
CA TRP A 4 9.41 -15.32 13.04
C TRP A 4 10.64 -14.73 12.32
N ILE A 5 11.79 -15.40 12.43
CA ILE A 5 13.02 -14.96 11.76
C ILE A 5 12.87 -15.12 10.25
N ALA A 6 12.26 -16.22 9.78
CA ALA A 6 11.99 -16.42 8.36
C ALA A 6 11.03 -15.34 7.83
N PHE A 7 9.94 -15.09 8.55
CA PHE A 7 8.97 -14.03 8.23
C PHE A 7 9.65 -12.67 8.04
N TRP A 8 10.40 -12.20 9.04
CA TRP A 8 11.03 -10.87 8.97
C TRP A 8 12.07 -10.77 7.86
N ASN A 9 12.87 -11.81 7.64
CA ASN A 9 13.87 -11.77 6.58
C ASN A 9 13.22 -11.72 5.19
N ILE A 10 12.13 -12.47 4.98
CA ILE A 10 11.38 -12.41 3.71
C ILE A 10 10.77 -11.01 3.55
N LEU A 11 10.12 -10.48 4.59
CA LEU A 11 9.51 -9.16 4.57
C LEU A 11 10.53 -8.06 4.26
N VAL A 12 11.65 -8.02 4.97
CA VAL A 12 12.71 -7.02 4.78
C VAL A 12 13.33 -7.15 3.39
N LYS A 13 13.55 -8.39 2.91
CA LYS A 13 14.02 -8.65 1.55
C LYS A 13 13.03 -8.10 0.52
N ASP A 14 11.73 -8.37 0.67
CA ASP A 14 10.69 -7.90 -0.25
C ASP A 14 10.60 -6.38 -0.25
N MET A 15 10.62 -5.74 0.93
CA MET A 15 10.62 -4.29 1.07
C MET A 15 11.79 -3.64 0.32
N ARG A 16 13.00 -4.14 0.55
CA ARG A 16 14.22 -3.53 -0.01
C ARG A 16 14.40 -3.84 -1.50
N THR A 17 13.99 -5.04 -1.94
CA THR A 17 14.25 -5.50 -3.31
C THR A 17 13.16 -5.04 -4.27
N TYR A 18 11.91 -4.95 -3.82
CA TYR A 18 10.77 -4.70 -4.69
C TYR A 18 10.03 -3.42 -4.31
N TYR A 19 9.57 -3.25 -3.08
CA TYR A 19 8.70 -2.11 -2.74
C TYR A 19 9.42 -0.76 -2.75
N LEU A 20 10.64 -0.69 -2.23
CA LEU A 20 11.43 0.54 -2.14
C LEU A 20 12.19 0.88 -3.43
N LYS A 21 11.86 0.23 -4.55
CA LYS A 21 12.47 0.58 -5.84
C LYS A 21 11.88 1.90 -6.35
N PRO A 22 12.70 2.79 -6.96
CA PRO A 22 12.23 4.09 -7.42
C PRO A 22 10.96 4.03 -8.28
N PRO A 23 10.79 3.09 -9.23
CA PRO A 23 9.54 3.00 -9.98
C PRO A 23 8.31 2.76 -9.11
N ASN A 24 8.41 1.90 -8.10
CA ASN A 24 7.28 1.53 -7.25
C ASN A 24 6.93 2.65 -6.26
N ILE A 25 7.94 3.33 -5.71
CA ILE A 25 7.74 4.52 -4.89
C ILE A 25 7.11 5.63 -5.75
N SER A 26 7.66 5.89 -6.94
CA SER A 26 7.15 6.92 -7.85
C SER A 26 5.71 6.65 -8.26
N TRP A 27 5.36 5.42 -8.65
CA TRP A 27 3.97 5.08 -8.98
C TRP A 27 3.04 5.14 -7.77
N GLY A 28 3.51 4.67 -6.60
CA GLY A 28 2.79 4.79 -5.34
C GLY A 28 2.47 6.24 -4.99
N LEU A 29 3.35 7.20 -5.29
CA LEU A 29 3.10 8.62 -5.06
C LEU A 29 2.28 9.28 -6.18
N ILE A 30 2.70 9.09 -7.44
CA ILE A 30 2.13 9.77 -8.61
C ILE A 30 0.68 9.38 -8.82
N PHE A 31 0.31 8.12 -8.60
CA PHE A 31 -1.05 7.67 -8.87
C PHE A 31 -2.08 8.34 -7.93
N PRO A 32 -1.93 8.28 -6.59
CA PRO A 32 -2.79 9.02 -5.68
C PRO A 32 -2.75 10.53 -5.91
N LEU A 33 -1.57 11.10 -6.23
CA LEU A 33 -1.43 12.52 -6.58
C LEU A 33 -2.30 12.90 -7.79
N ALA A 34 -2.17 12.15 -8.89
CA ALA A 34 -2.90 12.39 -10.13
C ALA A 34 -4.41 12.22 -9.95
N TRP A 35 -4.85 11.18 -9.22
CA TRP A 35 -6.26 10.95 -8.93
C TRP A 35 -6.84 12.04 -8.04
N THR A 36 -6.11 12.41 -6.97
CA THR A 36 -6.49 13.54 -6.12
C THR A 36 -6.71 14.78 -6.98
N GLY A 37 -5.69 15.19 -7.76
CA GLY A 37 -5.78 16.36 -8.65
C GLY A 37 -6.93 16.26 -9.66
N MET A 38 -7.16 15.10 -10.26
CA MET A 38 -8.28 14.90 -11.18
C MET A 38 -9.63 15.07 -10.48
N PHE A 39 -9.81 14.51 -9.28
CA PHE A 39 -11.04 14.67 -8.51
C PHE A 39 -11.27 16.13 -8.12
N PHE A 40 -10.21 16.87 -7.79
CA PHE A 40 -10.27 18.32 -7.55
C PHE A 40 -10.74 19.10 -8.79
N ILE A 41 -10.17 18.82 -9.96
CA ILE A 41 -10.54 19.50 -11.21
C ILE A 41 -11.97 19.13 -11.61
N LYS A 42 -12.35 17.85 -11.49
CA LYS A 42 -13.67 17.34 -11.88
C LYS A 42 -14.79 17.81 -10.95
N SER A 43 -14.54 17.94 -9.65
CA SER A 43 -15.61 18.24 -8.69
C SER A 43 -16.13 19.67 -8.82
N GLY A 44 -15.37 20.59 -9.41
CA GLY A 44 -15.80 21.97 -9.73
C GLY A 44 -16.32 22.79 -8.53
N SER A 45 -16.22 22.26 -7.31
CA SER A 45 -16.97 22.68 -6.12
C SER A 45 -16.12 23.39 -5.08
N GLY A 46 -14.91 23.82 -5.45
CA GLY A 46 -13.96 24.44 -4.52
C GLY A 46 -13.47 23.47 -3.44
N LEU A 47 -12.79 24.01 -2.43
CA LEU A 47 -12.14 23.22 -1.37
C LEU A 47 -13.13 22.56 -0.39
N GLY A 48 -14.44 22.83 -0.52
CA GLY A 48 -15.48 22.31 0.38
C GLY A 48 -15.86 20.84 0.17
N SER A 49 -15.57 20.25 -1.00
CA SER A 49 -15.89 18.84 -1.31
C SER A 49 -14.75 17.85 -1.01
N ILE A 50 -13.59 18.35 -0.55
CA ILE A 50 -12.42 17.51 -0.24
C ILE A 50 -12.72 16.49 0.88
N PRO A 51 -13.39 16.86 2.00
CA PRO A 51 -13.62 15.92 3.09
C PRO A 51 -14.48 14.72 2.68
N THR A 52 -15.40 14.91 1.72
CA THR A 52 -16.26 13.83 1.23
C THR A 52 -15.57 12.94 0.20
N LEU A 53 -14.57 13.48 -0.52
CA LEU A 53 -13.80 12.76 -1.54
C LEU A 53 -12.58 12.03 -0.97
N LEU A 54 -11.97 12.57 0.10
CA LEU A 54 -10.73 12.05 0.69
C LEU A 54 -10.80 10.55 1.04
N PRO A 55 -11.87 10.02 1.67
CA PRO A 55 -11.95 8.58 1.96
C PRO A 55 -11.92 7.71 0.69
N GLY A 56 -12.55 8.18 -0.40
CA GLY A 56 -12.56 7.47 -1.68
C GLY A 56 -11.17 7.42 -2.33
N VAL A 57 -10.46 8.56 -2.31
CA VAL A 57 -9.09 8.64 -2.84
C VAL A 57 -8.11 7.80 -2.01
N VAL A 58 -8.28 7.80 -0.68
CA VAL A 58 -7.52 6.93 0.23
C VAL A 58 -7.77 5.46 -0.09
N ALA A 59 -9.02 5.05 -0.28
CA ALA A 59 -9.37 3.66 -0.62
C ALA A 59 -8.76 3.24 -1.98
N ILE A 60 -8.81 4.10 -2.99
CA ILE A 60 -8.18 3.85 -4.30
C ILE A 60 -6.66 3.74 -4.15
N SER A 61 -6.04 4.60 -3.33
CA SER A 61 -4.61 4.56 -3.06
C SER A 61 -4.18 3.25 -2.37
N ILE A 62 -4.98 2.77 -1.43
CA ILE A 62 -4.79 1.46 -0.78
C ILE A 62 -4.88 0.35 -1.81
N LEU A 63 -5.98 0.29 -2.58
CA LEU A 63 -6.21 -0.76 -3.57
C LEU A 63 -5.09 -0.82 -4.62
N PHE A 64 -4.61 0.33 -5.07
CA PHE A 64 -3.45 0.40 -5.96
C PHE A 64 -2.17 -0.11 -5.25
N GLY A 65 -1.94 0.36 -4.02
CA GLY A 65 -0.75 0.02 -3.24
C GLY A 65 -0.66 -1.45 -2.84
N THR A 66 -1.78 -2.11 -2.57
CA THR A 66 -1.80 -3.53 -2.20
C THR A 66 -1.81 -4.44 -3.42
N THR A 67 -2.74 -4.25 -4.36
CA THR A 67 -2.96 -5.21 -5.45
C THR A 67 -1.94 -5.05 -6.58
N SER A 68 -1.71 -3.82 -7.05
CA SER A 68 -0.85 -3.59 -8.21
C SER A 68 0.61 -3.91 -7.88
N LEU A 69 1.07 -3.46 -6.72
CA LEU A 69 2.46 -3.68 -6.32
C LEU A 69 2.74 -5.13 -5.96
N LEU A 70 1.81 -5.82 -5.30
CA LEU A 70 1.96 -7.27 -5.08
C LEU A 70 2.09 -8.00 -6.42
N ALA A 71 1.23 -7.71 -7.40
CA ALA A 71 1.31 -8.32 -8.73
C ALA A 71 2.67 -8.05 -9.41
N VAL A 72 3.15 -6.82 -9.34
CA VAL A 72 4.47 -6.43 -9.85
C VAL A 72 5.59 -7.18 -9.11
N THR A 73 5.56 -7.27 -7.78
CA THR A 73 6.58 -8.00 -7.01
C THR A 73 6.63 -9.48 -7.39
N VAL A 74 5.48 -10.14 -7.54
CA VAL A 74 5.41 -11.56 -7.93
C VAL A 74 5.99 -11.78 -9.33
N THR A 75 5.73 -10.88 -10.28
CA THR A 75 6.33 -10.99 -11.62
C THR A 75 7.86 -10.85 -11.59
N PHE A 76 8.40 -9.91 -10.79
CA PHE A 76 9.84 -9.76 -10.60
C PHE A 76 10.46 -10.98 -9.91
N GLU A 77 9.78 -11.52 -8.90
CA GLU A 77 10.26 -12.71 -8.19
C GLU A 77 10.29 -13.96 -9.06
N LYS A 78 9.27 -14.13 -9.91
CA LYS A 78 9.21 -15.21 -10.88
C LYS A 78 10.33 -15.07 -11.92
N LYS A 79 10.54 -13.85 -12.43
CA LYS A 79 11.66 -13.54 -13.35
C LYS A 79 13.02 -13.86 -12.72
N ASN A 80 13.21 -13.53 -11.45
CA ASN A 80 14.47 -13.77 -10.73
C ASN A 80 14.57 -15.18 -10.11
N ARG A 81 13.58 -16.06 -10.33
CA ARG A 81 13.44 -17.38 -9.67
C ARG A 81 13.60 -17.32 -8.14
N SER A 82 13.33 -16.18 -7.53
CA SER A 82 13.39 -16.02 -6.06
C SER A 82 12.22 -16.73 -5.40
N PHE A 83 11.06 -16.76 -6.07
CA PHE A 83 9.86 -17.42 -5.57
C PHE A 83 10.05 -18.94 -5.53
N GLU A 84 10.54 -19.54 -6.63
CA GLU A 84 10.85 -20.97 -6.73
C GLU A 84 11.82 -21.43 -5.63
N ARG A 85 12.87 -20.64 -5.37
CA ARG A 85 13.83 -20.93 -4.29
C ARG A 85 13.20 -20.90 -2.90
N LEU A 86 12.24 -20.01 -2.65
CA LEU A 86 11.52 -19.95 -1.37
C LEU A 86 10.53 -21.10 -1.21
N LEU A 87 9.93 -21.59 -2.30
CA LEU A 87 9.06 -22.77 -2.28
C LEU A 87 9.82 -24.07 -1.98
N LEU A 88 11.11 -24.14 -2.33
CA LEU A 88 11.98 -25.28 -2.03
C LEU A 88 12.60 -25.21 -0.63
N ALA A 89 12.53 -24.06 0.03
CA ALA A 89 13.11 -23.89 1.35
C ALA A 89 12.25 -24.63 2.41
N PRO A 90 12.84 -25.14 3.50
CA PRO A 90 12.13 -25.85 4.56
C PRO A 90 11.35 -24.86 5.46
N LEU A 91 10.37 -24.17 4.87
CA LEU A 91 9.47 -23.21 5.51
C LEU A 91 8.03 -23.68 5.27
N PRO A 92 7.13 -23.56 6.26
CA PRO A 92 5.71 -23.74 6.02
C PRO A 92 5.19 -22.65 5.06
N LEU A 93 4.33 -23.05 4.13
CA LEU A 93 3.79 -22.19 3.08
C LEU A 93 3.02 -21.00 3.68
N GLU A 94 2.36 -21.22 4.82
CA GLU A 94 1.59 -20.22 5.55
C GLU A 94 2.46 -19.02 5.97
N ILE A 95 3.69 -19.27 6.43
CA ILE A 95 4.61 -18.18 6.80
C ILE A 95 5.08 -17.42 5.57
N LEU A 96 5.36 -18.14 4.48
CA LEU A 96 5.76 -17.54 3.21
C LEU A 96 4.65 -16.61 2.70
N MET A 97 3.41 -17.09 2.69
CA MET A 97 2.25 -16.31 2.27
C MET A 97 2.03 -15.10 3.18
N LEU A 98 2.05 -15.29 4.50
CA LEU A 98 1.92 -14.21 5.48
C LEU A 98 3.00 -13.13 5.29
N ALA A 99 4.26 -13.51 5.06
CA ALA A 99 5.34 -12.56 4.85
C ALA A 99 5.11 -11.73 3.57
N LYS A 100 4.61 -12.37 2.50
CA LYS A 100 4.36 -11.71 1.21
C LYS A 100 3.19 -10.76 1.25
N THR A 101 2.06 -11.20 1.78
CA THR A 101 0.86 -10.36 1.91
C THR A 101 1.10 -9.23 2.90
N SER A 102 1.84 -9.45 3.99
CA SER A 102 2.20 -8.39 4.94
C SER A 102 2.98 -7.25 4.29
N GLY A 103 3.87 -7.54 3.33
CA GLY A 103 4.59 -6.50 2.58
C GLY A 103 3.64 -5.60 1.78
N ALA A 104 2.65 -6.19 1.12
CA ALA A 104 1.64 -5.46 0.35
C ALA A 104 0.72 -4.65 1.26
N VAL A 105 0.25 -5.23 2.38
CA VAL A 105 -0.57 -4.52 3.37
C VAL A 105 0.17 -3.30 3.92
N LEU A 106 1.43 -3.45 4.33
CA LEU A 106 2.23 -2.34 4.86
C LEU A 106 2.43 -1.23 3.83
N PHE A 107 2.66 -1.61 2.57
CA PHE A 107 2.78 -0.63 1.50
C PHE A 107 1.45 0.07 1.22
N GLY A 108 0.33 -0.66 1.16
CA GLY A 108 -1.00 -0.11 1.01
C GLY A 108 -1.36 0.89 2.11
N VAL A 109 -1.05 0.56 3.37
CA VAL A 109 -1.21 1.48 4.50
C VAL A 109 -0.36 2.72 4.30
N ALA A 110 0.92 2.60 3.95
CA ALA A 110 1.76 3.76 3.68
C ALA A 110 1.22 4.62 2.53
N ASN A 111 0.69 4.00 1.48
CA ASN A 111 0.13 4.67 0.32
C ASN A 111 -1.16 5.42 0.64
N ALA A 112 -1.96 4.89 1.57
CA ALA A 112 -3.17 5.53 2.08
C ALA A 112 -2.90 6.93 2.65
N PHE A 113 -1.71 7.14 3.23
CA PHE A 113 -1.32 8.42 3.82
C PHE A 113 -0.83 9.43 2.79
N VAL A 114 -0.61 9.06 1.52
CA VAL A 114 -0.19 10.01 0.49
C VAL A 114 -1.29 11.05 0.21
N PRO A 115 -2.56 10.67 -0.10
CA PRO A 115 -3.66 11.65 -0.21
C PRO A 115 -3.91 12.44 1.07
N VAL A 116 -3.76 11.80 2.24
CA VAL A 116 -3.95 12.44 3.54
C VAL A 116 -2.91 13.53 3.77
N ALA A 117 -1.65 13.22 3.49
CA ALA A 117 -0.55 14.18 3.57
C ALA A 117 -0.80 15.35 2.63
N MET A 118 -1.29 15.13 1.41
CA MET A 118 -1.65 16.24 0.51
C MET A 118 -2.81 17.08 1.05
N ALA A 119 -3.88 16.44 1.52
CA ALA A 119 -5.05 17.14 2.04
C ALA A 119 -4.67 18.00 3.26
N ALA A 120 -3.74 17.55 4.09
CA ALA A 120 -3.23 18.31 5.24
C ALA A 120 -2.61 19.67 4.87
N TRP A 121 -2.10 19.82 3.65
CA TRP A 121 -1.52 21.10 3.18
C TRP A 121 -2.58 22.09 2.69
N ILE A 122 -3.79 21.61 2.41
CA ILE A 122 -4.84 22.37 1.72
C ILE A 122 -6.03 22.63 2.67
N MET A 123 -6.27 21.77 3.66
CA MET A 123 -7.40 21.85 4.57
C MET A 123 -7.07 21.38 5.99
N ASP A 124 -7.89 21.80 6.95
CA ASP A 124 -7.83 21.28 8.33
C ASP A 124 -8.44 19.87 8.43
N LEU A 125 -7.63 18.91 8.86
CA LEU A 125 -8.01 17.50 9.05
C LEU A 125 -8.45 17.18 10.48
N SER A 126 -8.52 18.16 11.38
CA SER A 126 -9.01 17.99 12.75
C SER A 126 -10.41 17.36 12.86
N PRO A 127 -11.35 17.61 11.92
CA PRO A 127 -12.67 16.97 11.94
C PRO A 127 -12.67 15.46 11.63
N ILE A 128 -11.56 14.91 11.14
CA ILE A 128 -11.49 13.48 10.79
C ILE A 128 -11.46 12.64 12.07
N ALA A 129 -12.32 11.63 12.13
CA ALA A 129 -12.31 10.64 13.20
C ALA A 129 -11.10 9.69 13.07
N TRP A 130 -9.91 10.16 13.42
CA TRP A 130 -8.64 9.42 13.29
C TRP A 130 -8.65 8.04 13.95
N ARG A 131 -9.39 7.90 15.05
CA ARG A 131 -9.60 6.63 15.77
C ARG A 131 -10.30 5.57 14.91
N LEU A 132 -11.18 5.98 14.00
CA LEU A 132 -11.86 5.08 13.05
C LEU A 132 -11.08 4.97 11.75
N PHE A 133 -10.46 6.08 11.31
CA PHE A 133 -9.72 6.15 10.07
C PHE A 133 -8.53 5.18 10.04
N ILE A 134 -7.69 5.15 11.08
CA ILE A 134 -6.48 4.32 11.09
C ILE A 134 -6.82 2.81 11.03
N PRO A 135 -7.73 2.28 11.87
CA PRO A 135 -8.17 0.88 11.74
C PRO A 135 -8.83 0.60 10.40
N ALA A 136 -9.63 1.53 9.86
CA ALA A 136 -10.26 1.35 8.54
C ALA A 136 -9.21 1.22 7.44
N VAL A 137 -8.19 2.08 7.41
CA VAL A 137 -7.07 2.00 6.45
C VAL A 137 -6.38 0.64 6.54
N PHE A 138 -6.10 0.18 7.76
CA PHE A 138 -5.46 -1.12 7.97
C PHE A 138 -6.33 -2.29 7.50
N LEU A 139 -7.61 -2.30 7.87
CA LEU A 139 -8.56 -3.35 7.48
C LEU A 139 -8.81 -3.37 5.96
N ILE A 140 -8.94 -2.20 5.32
CA ILE A 140 -9.08 -2.10 3.86
C ILE A 140 -7.81 -2.61 3.18
N SER A 141 -6.63 -2.31 3.73
CA SER A 141 -5.37 -2.83 3.19
C SER A 141 -5.27 -4.35 3.29
N ILE A 142 -5.73 -4.94 4.40
CA ILE A 142 -5.83 -6.40 4.55
C ILE A 142 -6.84 -6.97 3.55
N ALA A 143 -8.03 -6.38 3.44
CA ALA A 143 -9.09 -6.89 2.56
C ALA A 143 -8.75 -6.77 1.06
N SER A 144 -7.86 -5.85 0.70
CA SER A 144 -7.43 -5.58 -0.69
C SER A 144 -6.16 -6.32 -1.10
N THR A 145 -5.61 -7.17 -0.22
CA THR A 145 -4.40 -7.98 -0.47
C THR A 145 -4.78 -9.43 -0.68
#